data_AF-A0A960MEU0-F1
#
_entry.id   AF-A0A960MEU0-F1
#
_cell.length_a   1.000
_cell.length_b   1.000
_cell.length_c   1.000
_cell.angle_alpha   90.00
_cell.angle_beta   90.00
_cell.angle_gamma   90.00
#
_symmetry.space_group_name_H-M   'P 1'
#
loop_
_entity.id
_entity.type
_entity.pdbx_description
1 polymer ?
#
loop_
_entity_poly.entity_id
_entity_poly.type
_entity_poly.pdbx_seq_one_letter_code
_entity_poly.pdbx_strand_id
1 'polypeptide(L)'
;ASPEYNSSVTAALKNAIDWVSRVESDDEPPLSALGGKTAVLCAASPGALGGLRGLVHLRAILGNLGITVLPDQIAVPKAHEAFAEDGSLTDPKLDARIRGLGRSLATHLGKFLS
;
A
#
# COMPACT_ATOMS: atom_id res chain seq x y z
N ALA A 1 1.29 -2.65 1.58
CA ALA A 1 1.23 -2.00 2.91
C ALA A 1 2.63 -1.56 3.32
N SER A 2 2.79 -0.53 4.16
CA SER A 2 4.09 -0.05 4.64
C SER A 2 4.04 0.34 6.12
N PRO A 3 4.98 -0.12 6.96
CA PRO A 3 5.32 0.61 8.18
C PRO A 3 5.87 2.02 7.86
N GLU A 4 5.94 2.91 8.84
CA GLU A 4 6.54 4.25 8.68
C GLU A 4 7.84 4.36 9.47
N TYR A 5 8.94 4.66 8.77
CA TYR A 5 10.24 4.94 9.37
C TYR A 5 10.57 6.41 9.14
N ASN A 6 10.75 7.16 10.24
CA ASN A 6 11.10 8.59 10.22
C ASN A 6 10.26 9.42 9.22
N SER A 7 8.93 9.31 9.31
CA SER A 7 7.99 10.00 8.43
C SER A 7 8.00 9.59 6.95
N SER A 8 8.56 8.42 6.63
CA SER A 8 8.65 7.94 5.25
C SER A 8 8.39 6.44 5.14
N VAL A 9 8.43 5.93 3.91
CA VAL A 9 8.43 4.50 3.61
C VAL A 9 9.68 3.82 4.19
N THR A 10 9.57 2.53 4.47
CA THR A 10 10.73 1.75 4.93
C THR A 10 11.76 1.58 3.80
N ALA A 11 13.04 1.48 4.18
CA ALA A 11 14.11 1.19 3.23
C ALA A 11 13.90 -0.15 2.50
N ALA A 12 13.40 -1.17 3.21
CA ALA A 12 13.09 -2.47 2.63
C ALA A 12 12.01 -2.38 1.53
N LEU A 13 10.92 -1.64 1.78
CA LEU A 13 9.87 -1.47 0.77
C LEU A 13 10.38 -0.68 -0.44
N LYS A 14 11.14 0.40 -0.21
CA LYS A 14 11.69 1.19 -1.31
C LYS A 14 12.65 0.36 -2.16
N ASN A 15 13.54 -0.41 -1.53
CA ASN A 15 14.46 -1.30 -2.24
C ASN A 15 13.70 -2.35 -3.07
N ALA A 16 12.65 -2.97 -2.52
CA ALA A 16 11.84 -3.93 -3.28
C ALA A 16 11.19 -3.28 -4.52
N ILE A 17 10.61 -2.09 -4.37
CA ILE A 17 10.04 -1.33 -5.50
C ILE A 17 11.11 -1.01 -6.54
N ASP A 18 12.29 -0.57 -6.09
CA ASP A 18 13.39 -0.20 -6.98
C ASP A 18 13.85 -1.38 -7.83
N TRP A 19 14.01 -2.56 -7.23
CA TRP A 19 14.37 -3.78 -7.95
C TRP A 19 13.29 -4.19 -8.96
N VAL A 20 12.02 -4.21 -8.56
CA VAL A 20 10.90 -4.62 -9.43
C VAL A 20 10.67 -3.63 -10.58
N SER A 21 11.11 -2.38 -10.46
CA SER A 21 10.98 -1.37 -11.52
C SER A 21 12.01 -1.47 -12.65
N ARG A 22 13.04 -2.31 -12.50
CA ARG A 22 14.11 -2.46 -13.50
C ARG A 22 13.65 -3.37 -14.65
N VAL A 23 14.27 -3.16 -15.81
CA VAL A 23 14.20 -4.08 -16.95
C VAL A 23 15.30 -5.13 -16.82
N GLU A 24 15.01 -6.36 -17.21
CA GLU A 24 15.95 -7.50 -17.20
C GLU A 24 16.55 -7.78 -18.58
N SER A 25 15.95 -7.28 -19.67
CA SER A 25 16.46 -7.45 -21.03
C SER A 25 16.22 -6.21 -21.91
N ASP A 26 17.00 -6.07 -22.99
CA ASP A 26 16.88 -4.94 -23.94
C ASP A 26 15.52 -4.89 -24.65
N ASP A 27 14.83 -6.04 -24.74
CA ASP A 27 13.52 -6.17 -25.38
C ASP A 27 12.35 -5.83 -24.43
N GLU A 28 12.63 -5.65 -23.15
CA GLU A 28 11.61 -5.41 -22.14
C GLU A 28 11.23 -3.92 -22.06
N PRO A 29 9.94 -3.57 -22.19
CA PRO A 29 9.48 -2.21 -22.00
C PRO A 29 9.76 -1.71 -20.57
N PRO A 30 10.14 -0.43 -20.38
CA PRO A 30 10.29 0.16 -19.05
C PRO A 30 9.04 -0.05 -18.19
N LEU A 31 9.25 -0.39 -16.90
CA LEU A 31 8.19 -0.59 -15.91
C LEU A 31 7.21 -1.73 -16.25
N SER A 32 7.58 -2.71 -17.08
CA SER A 32 6.70 -3.81 -17.50
C SER A 32 5.94 -4.48 -16.34
N ALA A 33 6.60 -4.66 -15.19
CA ALA A 33 6.05 -5.31 -14.01
C ALA A 33 5.01 -4.46 -13.26
N LEU A 34 5.13 -3.13 -13.32
CA LEU A 34 4.38 -2.17 -12.49
C LEU A 34 3.41 -1.29 -13.28
N GLY A 35 3.69 -1.04 -14.56
CA GLY A 35 2.91 -0.17 -15.41
C GLY A 35 1.44 -0.60 -15.51
N GLY A 36 0.52 0.37 -15.46
CA GLY A 36 -0.92 0.13 -15.60
C GLY A 36 -1.58 -0.58 -14.43
N LYS A 37 -0.85 -0.91 -13.36
CA LYS A 37 -1.44 -1.51 -12.16
C LYS A 37 -2.23 -0.45 -11.37
N THR A 38 -3.21 -0.92 -10.61
CA THR A 38 -3.96 -0.09 -9.65
C THR A 38 -3.73 -0.58 -8.24
N ALA A 39 -3.59 0.33 -7.29
CA ALA A 39 -3.31 0.02 -5.88
C ALA A 39 -4.16 0.84 -4.90
N VAL A 40 -4.27 0.32 -3.69
CA VAL A 40 -4.75 1.03 -2.48
C VAL A 40 -3.63 1.06 -1.44
N LEU A 41 -3.65 2.03 -0.54
CA LEU A 41 -2.60 2.21 0.44
C LEU A 41 -3.04 1.83 1.85
N CYS A 42 -2.19 1.09 2.55
CA CYS A 42 -2.37 0.76 3.96
C CYS A 42 -1.04 0.86 4.70
N ALA A 43 -1.06 1.42 5.91
CA ALA A 43 0.07 1.49 6.82
C ALA A 43 -0.32 1.04 8.24
N ALA A 44 0.68 0.61 9.00
CA ALA A 44 0.54 0.28 10.40
C ALA A 44 1.82 0.71 11.14
N SER A 45 1.68 1.39 12.28
CA SER A 45 2.83 1.72 13.13
C SER A 45 2.45 1.80 14.60
N PRO A 46 3.42 1.69 15.53
CA PRO A 46 3.15 1.85 16.97
C PRO A 46 2.68 3.26 17.36
N GLY A 47 2.98 4.27 16.54
CA GLY A 47 2.62 5.66 16.82
C GLY A 47 1.15 5.98 16.55
N ALA A 48 0.70 7.12 17.08
CA ALA A 48 -0.69 7.56 16.98
C ALA A 48 -1.16 7.85 15.54
N LEU A 49 -0.24 8.14 14.62
CA LEU A 49 -0.57 8.40 13.21
C LEU A 49 -0.66 7.14 12.35
N GLY A 50 -0.30 5.96 12.87
CA GLY A 50 -0.42 4.69 12.16
C GLY A 50 0.35 4.60 10.83
N GLY A 51 1.36 5.45 10.64
CA GLY A 51 2.19 5.51 9.44
C GLY A 51 1.65 6.37 8.30
N LEU A 52 0.69 7.26 8.60
CA LEU A 52 0.04 8.11 7.61
C LEU A 52 1.00 8.97 6.77
N ARG A 53 2.11 9.46 7.34
CA ARG A 53 3.05 10.34 6.62
C ARG A 53 3.80 9.55 5.56
N GLY A 54 4.19 8.31 5.89
CA GLY A 54 4.80 7.38 4.92
C GLY A 54 3.91 7.10 3.69
N LEU A 55 2.59 7.09 3.85
CA LEU A 55 1.66 6.87 2.73
C LEU A 55 1.66 8.01 1.71
N VAL A 56 1.95 9.25 2.12
CA VAL A 56 2.08 10.38 1.20
C VAL A 56 3.25 10.15 0.24
N HIS A 57 4.39 9.73 0.78
CA HIS A 57 5.58 9.42 -0.03
C HIS A 57 5.34 8.19 -0.92
N LEU A 58 4.73 7.13 -0.37
CA LEU A 58 4.43 5.93 -1.13
C LEU A 58 3.51 6.24 -2.33
N ARG A 59 2.49 7.08 -2.15
CA ARG A 59 1.61 7.52 -3.24
C ARG A 59 2.39 8.19 -4.37
N ALA A 60 3.28 9.13 -4.03
CA ALA A 60 4.11 9.82 -5.01
C ALA A 60 5.04 8.85 -5.76
N ILE A 61 5.69 7.93 -5.04
CA ILE A 61 6.57 6.92 -5.63
C ILE A 61 5.81 6.03 -6.61
N LEU A 62 4.68 5.46 -6.20
CA LEU A 62 3.90 4.57 -7.06
C LEU A 62 3.31 5.31 -8.27
N GLY A 63 2.87 6.55 -8.09
CA GLY A 63 2.42 7.40 -9.20
C GLY A 63 3.50 7.63 -10.25
N ASN A 64 4.74 7.87 -9.84
CA ASN A 64 5.88 8.01 -10.76
C ASN A 64 6.20 6.71 -11.53
N LEU A 65 5.75 5.55 -11.01
CA LEU A 65 5.93 4.24 -11.64
C LEU A 65 4.71 3.83 -12.49
N GLY A 66 3.80 4.77 -12.78
CA GLY A 66 2.63 4.51 -13.62
C GLY A 66 1.54 3.68 -12.94
N ILE A 67 1.56 3.59 -11.61
CA ILE A 67 0.53 2.90 -10.83
C ILE A 67 -0.57 3.90 -10.46
N THR A 68 -1.81 3.54 -10.78
CA THR A 68 -2.99 4.32 -10.35
C THR A 68 -3.27 4.01 -8.87
N VAL A 69 -3.10 5.00 -8.00
CA VAL A 69 -3.38 4.82 -6.57
C VAL A 69 -4.74 5.42 -6.24
N LEU A 70 -5.70 4.58 -5.81
CA LEU A 70 -7.03 5.03 -5.41
C LEU A 70 -6.98 6.00 -4.21
N PRO A 71 -7.96 6.91 -4.06
CA PRO A 71 -7.93 7.93 -3.01
C PRO A 71 -8.04 7.35 -1.61
N ASP A 72 -8.79 6.25 -1.45
CA ASP A 72 -8.96 5.58 -0.17
C ASP A 72 -7.64 5.01 0.36
N GLN A 73 -7.40 5.20 1.66
CA GLN A 73 -6.24 4.64 2.35
C GLN A 73 -6.52 4.45 3.84
N ILE A 74 -5.77 3.55 4.48
CA ILE A 74 -5.90 3.26 5.91
C ILE A 74 -4.55 3.35 6.61
N ALA A 75 -4.54 3.98 7.77
CA ALA A 75 -3.42 3.96 8.71
C ALA A 75 -3.91 3.32 10.01
N VAL A 76 -3.20 2.29 10.47
CA VAL A 76 -3.51 1.55 11.71
C VAL A 76 -2.64 2.13 12.84
N PRO A 77 -3.20 2.97 13.72
CA PRO A 77 -2.46 3.50 14.86
C PRO A 77 -2.23 2.42 15.90
N LYS A 78 -1.19 2.60 16.74
CA LYS A 78 -0.88 1.68 17.84
C LYS A 78 -0.91 0.21 17.42
N ALA A 79 -0.26 -0.11 16.29
CA ALA A 79 -0.38 -1.43 15.67
C ALA A 79 -0.04 -2.61 16.58
N HIS A 80 0.77 -2.41 17.63
CA HIS A 80 1.09 -3.43 18.64
C HIS A 80 -0.08 -3.77 19.59
N GLU A 81 -1.10 -2.92 19.67
CA GLU A 81 -2.34 -3.12 20.44
C GLU A 81 -3.52 -3.51 19.53
N ALA A 82 -3.39 -3.33 18.22
CA ALA A 82 -4.50 -3.45 17.26
C ALA A 82 -4.86 -4.89 16.89
N PHE A 83 -3.97 -5.85 17.16
CA PHE A 83 -4.13 -7.25 16.79
C PHE A 83 -4.15 -8.15 18.02
N ALA A 84 -5.04 -9.15 18.02
CA ALA A 84 -5.06 -10.23 18.99
C ALA A 84 -3.95 -11.25 18.71
N GLU A 85 -3.75 -12.21 19.63
CA GLU A 85 -2.70 -13.24 19.51
C GLU A 85 -2.88 -14.13 18.26
N ASP A 86 -4.11 -14.30 17.78
CA ASP A 86 -4.41 -15.05 16.56
C ASP A 86 -4.22 -14.23 15.26
N GLY A 87 -3.75 -12.99 15.39
CA GLY A 87 -3.53 -12.07 14.28
C GLY A 87 -4.80 -11.37 13.77
N SER A 88 -5.95 -11.57 14.41
CA SER A 88 -7.18 -10.84 14.08
C SER A 88 -7.14 -9.41 14.61
N LEU A 89 -7.89 -8.50 13.98
CA LEU A 89 -8.04 -7.13 14.48
C LEU A 89 -9.01 -7.09 15.66
N THR A 90 -8.62 -6.39 16.73
CA THR A 90 -9.42 -6.27 17.95
C THR A 90 -10.58 -5.27 17.81
N ASP A 91 -10.47 -4.30 16.90
CA ASP A 91 -11.53 -3.33 16.59
C ASP A 91 -12.33 -3.76 15.34
N PRO A 92 -13.60 -4.16 15.49
CA PRO A 92 -14.45 -4.56 14.37
C PRO A 92 -14.67 -3.44 13.33
N LYS A 93 -14.63 -2.17 13.74
CA LYS A 93 -14.78 -1.03 12.81
C LYS A 93 -13.54 -0.89 11.95
N LEU A 94 -12.35 -1.06 12.54
CA LEU A 94 -11.10 -1.03 11.79
C LEU A 94 -11.02 -2.22 10.82
N ASP A 95 -11.40 -3.42 11.25
CA ASP A 95 -11.47 -4.61 10.39
C ASP A 95 -12.40 -4.37 9.20
N ALA A 96 -13.62 -3.88 9.44
CA ALA A 96 -14.57 -3.56 8.39
C ALA A 96 -14.02 -2.53 7.38
N ARG A 97 -13.30 -1.51 7.86
CA ARG A 97 -12.66 -0.52 6.99
C ARG A 97 -11.56 -1.13 6.12
N ILE A 98 -10.69 -1.97 6.68
CA ILE A 98 -9.62 -2.64 5.91
C ILE A 98 -10.20 -3.57 4.85
N ARG A 99 -11.23 -4.35 5.20
CA ARG A 99 -11.97 -5.17 4.22
C ARG A 99 -12.62 -4.32 3.15
N GLY A 100 -13.19 -3.18 3.53
CA GLY A 100 -13.77 -2.19 2.63
C GLY A 100 -12.76 -1.64 1.63
N LEU A 101 -11.53 -1.37 2.06
CA LEU A 101 -10.44 -0.90 1.20
C LEU A 101 -10.10 -1.94 0.11
N GLY A 102 -9.97 -3.22 0.48
CA GLY A 102 -9.75 -4.31 -0.47
C GLY A 102 -10.93 -4.49 -1.43
N ARG A 103 -12.16 -4.37 -0.93
CA ARG A 103 -13.37 -4.42 -1.75
C ARG A 103 -13.45 -3.27 -2.76
N SER A 104 -13.07 -2.06 -2.35
CA SER A 104 -13.00 -0.89 -3.23
C SER A 104 -12.06 -1.12 -4.41
N LEU A 105 -10.86 -1.67 -4.14
CA LEU A 105 -9.91 -2.06 -5.19
C LEU A 105 -10.50 -3.13 -6.13
N ALA A 106 -11.06 -4.20 -5.58
CA ALA A 106 -11.64 -5.29 -6.37
C ALA A 106 -12.78 -4.79 -7.28
N THR A 107 -13.69 -3.98 -6.74
CA THR A 107 -14.78 -3.36 -7.51
C THR A 107 -14.24 -2.43 -8.60
N HIS A 108 -13.21 -1.64 -8.32
CA HIS A 108 -12.60 -0.76 -9.31
C HIS A 108 -11.98 -1.55 -10.46
N LEU A 109 -11.19 -2.59 -10.15
CA LEU A 109 -10.57 -3.46 -11.14
C LEU A 109 -11.61 -4.21 -11.99
N GLY A 110 -12.73 -4.63 -11.39
CA GLY A 110 -13.82 -5.32 -12.10
C GLY A 110 -14.43 -4.50 -13.24
N LYS A 111 -14.35 -3.17 -13.21
CA LYS A 111 -14.87 -2.28 -14.28
C LYS A 111 -14.03 -2.32 -15.56
N PHE A 112 -12.79 -2.80 -15.50
CA PHE A 112 -11.93 -2.95 -16.68
C PHE A 112 -12.02 -4.34 -17.31
N LEU A 113 -12.73 -5.27 -16.67
CA LEU A 113 -12.91 -6.64 -17.12
C LEU A 113 -14.30 -6.90 -17.73
N SER A 114 -15.19 -5.91 -17.67
CA SER A 114 -16.53 -5.90 -18.26
C SER A 114 -16.55 -5.18 -19.59
#